data_AF-A0A966WMP9-F1
#
_entry.id   AF-A0A966WMP9-F1
#
_cell.length_a   1.000
_cell.length_b   1.000
_cell.length_c   1.000
_cell.angle_alpha   90.00
_cell.angle_beta   90.00
_cell.angle_gamma   90.00
#
_symmetry.space_group_name_H-M   'P 1'
#
loop_
_entity.id
_entity.type
_entity.pdbx_description
1 polymer ?
#
loop_
_entity_poly.entity_id
_entity_poly.type
_entity_poly.pdbx_seq_one_letter_code
_entity_poly.pdbx_strand_id
1 'polypeptide(L)'
;MAFKAFRIHQQEKGVSTGFESLDVDQLTAGEVVVRVAYSGINFKDALAATGKAKILRAEQLNGGIDFSGVVESSESDAYKAGDEVLVCGCG
;
A
#
# COMPACT_ATOMS: atom_id res chain seq x y z
N MET A 1 7.89 13.17 -5.90
CA MET A 1 7.15 12.81 -7.12
C MET A 1 5.85 12.24 -6.64
N ALA A 2 4.74 12.91 -6.95
CA ALA A 2 3.46 12.57 -6.38
C ALA A 2 2.79 11.43 -7.16
N PHE A 3 2.16 10.50 -6.44
CA PHE A 3 1.40 9.37 -6.97
C PHE A 3 0.07 9.23 -6.25
N LYS A 4 -0.87 8.53 -6.88
CA LYS A 4 -2.21 8.30 -6.34
C LYS A 4 -2.21 7.04 -5.48
N ALA A 5 -2.71 7.14 -4.25
CA ALA A 5 -2.82 6.02 -3.31
C ALA A 5 -4.26 5.90 -2.79
N PHE A 6 -4.73 4.67 -2.54
CA PHE A 6 -6.00 4.46 -1.84
C PHE A 6 -5.76 4.41 -0.33
N ARG A 7 -6.21 5.44 0.38
CA ARG A 7 -5.98 5.63 1.81
C ARG A 7 -7.19 5.19 2.60
N ILE A 8 -6.90 4.61 3.77
CA ILE A 8 -7.89 4.25 4.78
C ILE A 8 -7.46 4.95 6.07
N HIS A 9 -8.32 5.81 6.58
CA HIS A 9 -8.13 6.55 7.82
C HIS A 9 -9.09 6.02 8.87
N GLN A 10 -8.55 5.69 10.05
CA GLN A 10 -9.37 5.37 11.21
C GLN A 10 -9.89 6.68 11.83
N GLN A 11 -11.19 6.73 12.11
CA GLN A 11 -11.84 7.87 12.75
C GLN A 11 -12.51 7.43 14.04
N GLU A 12 -12.87 8.38 14.90
CA GLU A 12 -13.63 8.09 16.14
C GLU A 12 -14.90 7.27 15.89
N LYS A 13 -15.54 7.46 14.72
CA LYS A 13 -16.75 6.75 14.31
C LYS A 13 -16.60 6.08 12.93
N GLY A 14 -15.68 5.12 12.85
CA GLY A 14 -15.56 4.23 11.70
C GLY A 14 -14.29 4.46 10.90
N VAL A 15 -14.41 4.38 9.57
CA VAL A 15 -13.29 4.58 8.65
C VAL A 15 -13.69 5.51 7.52
N SER A 16 -12.75 6.33 7.06
CA SER A 16 -12.88 7.10 5.84
C SER A 16 -11.89 6.57 4.82
N THR A 17 -12.33 6.40 3.58
CA THR A 17 -11.51 5.87 2.51
C THR A 17 -11.62 6.70 1.25
N GLY A 18 -10.54 6.76 0.49
CA GLY A 18 -10.51 7.56 -0.73
C GLY A 18 -9.15 7.53 -1.40
N PHE A 19 -9.12 8.07 -2.62
CA PHE A 19 -7.85 8.29 -3.29
C PHE A 19 -7.26 9.63 -2.88
N GLU A 20 -5.99 9.59 -2.49
CA GLU A 20 -5.21 10.75 -2.10
C GLU A 20 -3.91 10.81 -2.92
N SER A 21 -3.33 11.99 -3.03
CA SER A 21 -2.00 12.17 -3.60
C SER A 21 -0.97 12.01 -2.48
N LEU A 22 0.05 11.19 -2.72
CA LEU A 22 1.19 11.00 -1.82
C LEU A 22 2.50 11.24 -2.57
N ASP A 23 3.51 11.74 -1.87
CA ASP A 23 4.89 11.72 -2.33
C ASP A 23 5.63 10.48 -1.78
N VAL A 24 6.73 10.11 -2.46
CA VAL A 24 7.55 8.93 -2.14
C VAL A 24 8.13 9.00 -0.72
N ASP A 25 8.43 10.21 -0.22
CA ASP A 25 8.92 10.45 1.14
C ASP A 25 7.87 10.22 2.24
N GLN A 26 6.59 10.11 1.86
CA GLN A 26 5.49 9.75 2.77
C GLN A 26 5.28 8.23 2.89
N LEU A 27 6.01 7.43 2.11
CA LEU A 27 6.01 5.97 2.25
C LEU A 27 6.66 5.56 3.58
N THR A 28 6.27 4.39 4.08
CA THR A 28 7.00 3.76 5.19
C THR A 28 8.42 3.40 4.76
N ALA A 29 9.36 3.45 5.70
CA ALA A 29 10.74 3.05 5.42
C ALA A 29 10.82 1.62 4.87
N GLY A 30 11.69 1.43 3.88
CA GLY A 30 11.94 0.14 3.22
C GLY A 30 13.08 0.26 2.22
N GLU A 31 13.69 -0.86 1.88
CA GLU A 31 14.90 -0.91 1.03
C GLU A 31 14.58 -0.83 -0.47
N VAL A 32 13.34 -1.15 -0.87
CA VAL A 32 12.92 -1.25 -2.26
C VAL A 32 11.66 -0.44 -2.49
N VAL A 33 11.72 0.49 -3.44
CA VAL A 33 10.57 1.25 -3.93
C VAL A 33 10.08 0.62 -5.22
N VAL A 34 8.79 0.27 -5.25
CA VAL A 34 8.17 -0.37 -6.42
C VAL A 34 7.13 0.56 -7.02
N ARG A 35 7.23 0.79 -8.33
CA ARG A 35 6.17 1.43 -9.12
C ARG A 35 5.11 0.38 -9.44
N VAL A 36 4.05 0.37 -8.63
CA VAL A 36 2.93 -0.56 -8.73
C VAL A 36 2.13 -0.34 -10.01
N ALA A 37 1.85 -1.42 -10.75
CA ALA A 37 1.02 -1.40 -11.94
C ALA A 37 -0.36 -2.02 -11.68
N TYR A 38 -0.43 -3.08 -10.86
CA TYR A 38 -1.67 -3.78 -10.55
C TYR A 38 -1.73 -4.16 -9.06
N SER A 39 -2.95 -4.27 -8.54
CA SER A 39 -3.27 -4.69 -7.18
C SER A 39 -4.60 -5.45 -7.21
N GLY A 40 -4.82 -6.32 -6.22
CA GLY A 40 -6.09 -6.99 -5.99
C GLY A 40 -6.97 -6.24 -5.00
N ILE A 41 -8.25 -6.63 -4.94
CA ILE A 41 -9.14 -6.36 -3.79
C ILE A 41 -9.52 -7.70 -3.19
N ASN A 42 -8.97 -7.99 -2.02
CA ASN A 42 -9.28 -9.19 -1.26
C ASN A 42 -10.37 -8.92 -0.21
N PHE A 43 -10.93 -9.99 0.35
CA PHE A 43 -11.92 -9.86 1.43
C PHE A 43 -11.38 -9.08 2.63
N LYS A 44 -10.08 -9.23 2.95
CA LYS A 44 -9.41 -8.47 4.01
C LYS A 44 -9.35 -6.97 3.70
N ASP A 45 -9.12 -6.59 2.44
CA ASP A 45 -9.12 -5.19 2.00
C ASP A 45 -10.51 -4.57 2.18
N ALA A 46 -11.56 -5.31 1.81
CA ALA A 46 -12.94 -4.86 2.02
C ALA A 46 -13.29 -4.69 3.52
N LEU A 47 -12.80 -5.59 4.39
CA LEU A 47 -12.99 -5.46 5.84
C LEU A 47 -12.26 -4.23 6.41
N ALA A 48 -11.03 -3.98 5.95
CA ALA A 48 -10.26 -2.79 6.32
C ALA A 48 -10.96 -1.51 5.88
N ALA A 49 -11.38 -1.44 4.61
CA ALA A 49 -12.03 -0.25 4.04
C ALA A 49 -13.44 0.02 4.59
N THR A 50 -14.10 -0.97 5.21
CA THR A 50 -15.43 -0.82 5.82
C THR A 50 -15.39 -0.70 7.34
N GLY A 51 -14.23 -0.87 7.97
CA GLY A 51 -14.07 -0.79 9.42
C GLY A 51 -14.82 -1.89 10.19
N LYS A 52 -15.34 -2.92 9.50
CA LYS A 52 -16.13 -4.01 10.09
C LYS A 52 -15.29 -5.02 10.86
N ALA A 53 -13.96 -4.93 10.78
CA ALA A 53 -13.05 -5.74 11.56
C ALA A 53 -11.94 -4.87 12.15
N LYS A 54 -11.54 -5.14 13.41
CA LYS A 54 -10.37 -4.51 14.07
C LYS A 54 -9.04 -5.04 13.50
N ILE A 55 -8.92 -5.05 12.18
CA ILE A 55 -7.72 -5.48 11.47
C ILE A 55 -6.73 -4.31 11.39
N LEU A 56 -7.23 -3.08 11.38
CA LEU A 56 -6.42 -1.88 11.38
C LEU A 56 -5.76 -1.70 12.75
N ARG A 57 -4.42 -1.76 12.77
CA ARG A 57 -3.58 -1.49 13.95
C ARG A 57 -2.97 -0.09 13.93
N ALA A 58 -3.14 0.65 12.83
CA ALA A 58 -2.62 1.98 12.61
C ALA A 58 -3.75 2.96 12.30
N GLU A 59 -3.56 4.23 12.64
CA GLU A 59 -4.54 5.30 12.40
C GLU A 59 -4.73 5.59 10.90
N GLN A 60 -3.74 5.25 10.07
CA GLN A 60 -3.80 5.39 8.62
C GLN A 60 -3.03 4.26 7.93
N LEU A 61 -3.50 3.83 6.75
CA LEU A 61 -2.84 2.83 5.92
C LEU A 61 -3.16 3.04 4.43
N ASN A 62 -2.31 2.45 3.58
CA ASN A 62 -2.62 2.23 2.17
C ASN A 62 -3.38 0.89 2.04
N GLY A 63 -4.49 0.88 1.30
CA GLY A 63 -5.20 -0.37 0.98
C GLY A 63 -4.48 -1.21 -0.07
N GLY A 64 -4.69 -2.52 -0.06
CA GLY A 64 -4.05 -3.48 -0.95
C GLY A 64 -3.00 -4.32 -0.22
N ILE A 65 -3.26 -5.61 -0.05
CA ILE A 65 -2.32 -6.57 0.55
C ILE A 65 -1.37 -7.22 -0.47
N ASP A 66 -1.61 -7.00 -1.75
CA ASP A 66 -0.90 -7.61 -2.87
C ASP A 66 -0.71 -6.60 -4.01
N PHE A 67 0.42 -6.69 -4.71
CA PHE A 67 0.68 -5.87 -5.89
C PHE A 67 1.63 -6.55 -6.86
N SER A 68 1.56 -6.15 -8.13
CA SER A 68 2.64 -6.38 -9.11
C SER A 68 3.09 -5.06 -9.73
N GLY A 69 4.39 -4.96 -10.00
CA GLY A 69 4.99 -3.71 -10.46
C GLY A 69 6.44 -3.87 -10.86
N VAL A 70 7.10 -2.73 -11.04
CA VAL A 70 8.51 -2.66 -11.44
C VAL A 70 9.29 -1.93 -10.36
N VAL A 71 10.47 -2.44 -9.98
CA VAL A 71 11.36 -1.77 -9.04
C VAL A 71 11.79 -0.42 -9.62
N GLU A 72 11.50 0.65 -8.89
CA GLU A 72 11.89 2.03 -9.21
C GLU A 72 13.29 2.34 -8.66
N SER A 73 13.54 1.98 -7.40
CA SER A 73 14.83 2.10 -6.73
C SER A 73 15.02 1.02 -5.68
N SER A 74 16.26 0.64 -5.42
CA SER A 74 16.62 -0.40 -4.44
C SER A 74 17.94 -0.08 -3.75
N GLU A 75 17.98 -0.28 -2.44
CA GLU A 75 19.20 -0.34 -1.61
C GLU A 75 19.61 -1.79 -1.31
N SER A 76 18.81 -2.77 -1.77
CA SER A 76 19.06 -4.20 -1.59
C SER A 76 19.81 -4.79 -2.78
N ASP A 77 20.80 -5.65 -2.52
CA ASP A 77 21.52 -6.39 -3.57
C ASP A 77 20.64 -7.43 -4.30
N ALA A 78 19.49 -7.79 -3.72
CA ALA A 78 18.59 -8.81 -4.26
C ALA A 78 17.70 -8.29 -5.40
N TYR A 79 17.49 -6.98 -5.49
CA TYR A 79 16.59 -6.35 -6.45
C TYR A 79 17.24 -5.12 -7.07
N LYS A 80 17.04 -4.92 -8.38
CA LYS A 80 17.56 -3.75 -9.10
C LYS A 80 16.43 -3.02 -9.81
N ALA A 81 16.65 -1.72 -10.08
CA ALA A 81 15.72 -0.93 -10.87
C ALA A 81 15.43 -1.60 -12.21
N GLY A 82 14.15 -1.66 -12.57
CA GLY A 82 13.65 -2.34 -13.75
C GLY A 82 13.22 -3.80 -13.55
N ASP A 83 13.48 -4.42 -12.39
CA ASP A 83 13.00 -5.77 -12.12
C ASP A 83 11.46 -5.79 -11.97
N GLU A 84 10.82 -6.76 -12.59
CA GLU A 84 9.39 -7.03 -12.39
C GLU A 84 9.20 -7.87 -11.12
N VAL A 85 8.31 -7.42 -10.24
CA VAL A 85 8.10 -8.02 -8.93
C VAL A 85 6.62 -8.22 -8.63
N LEU A 86 6.34 -9.25 -7.82
CA LEU A 86 5.02 -9.59 -7.29
C LEU A 86 5.13 -9.75 -5.78
N VAL A 87 4.23 -9.10 -5.05
CA VAL A 87 4.05 -9.29 -3.61
C VAL A 87 2.63 -9.80 -3.38
N CYS A 88 2.51 -10.92 -2.68
CA CYS A 88 1.23 -11.50 -2.29
C CYS A 88 1.18 -11.67 -0.78
N GLY A 89 0.26 -10.96 -0.14
CA GLY A 89 0.02 -11.10 1.29
C GLY A 89 1.00 -10.27 2.12
N CYS A 90 0.53 -9.09 2.54
CA CYS A 90 1.13 -8.29 3.59
C CYS A 90 0.07 -8.05 4.67
N GLY A 91 0.36 -8.41 5.92
CA GLY A 91 -0.57 -8.29 7.05
C GLY A 91 -0.18 -9.09 8.28
#